data_AF-A0A9E3YXX2-F1
#
_entry.id   AF-A0A9E3YXX2-F1
#
_cell.length_a   1.000
_cell.length_b   1.000
_cell.length_c   1.000
_cell.angle_alpha   90.00
_cell.angle_beta   90.00
_cell.angle_gamma   90.00
#
_symmetry.space_group_name_H-M   'P 1'
#
loop_
_entity.id
_entity.type
_entity.pdbx_description
1 polymer ?
#
loop_
_entity_poly.entity_id
_entity_poly.type
_entity_poly.pdbx_seq_one_letter_code
_entity_poly.pdbx_strand_id
1 'polypeptide(L)'
;MDVILIILGLSGLGAVVVSTYVFTVAARTYVSDDHEQLRRSSADKQPREQVARKPGDRRSGRPVTFPLTVNSILIANDRRILPDRRMTN
;
A
#
# COMPACT_ATOMS: atom_id res chain seq x y z
N MET A 1 -6.67 -5.81 -53.46
CA MET A 1 -6.84 -4.70 -52.50
C MET A 1 -7.95 -5.02 -51.49
N ASP A 2 -9.14 -5.42 -51.93
CA ASP A 2 -10.25 -5.77 -51.02
C ASP A 2 -9.95 -6.89 -50.03
N VAL A 3 -9.27 -7.96 -50.48
CA VAL A 3 -8.89 -9.08 -49.59
C VAL A 3 -8.02 -8.60 -48.41
N ILE A 4 -7.12 -7.63 -48.66
CA ILE A 4 -6.25 -7.07 -47.62
C ILE A 4 -7.10 -6.27 -46.62
N LEU A 5 -8.05 -5.46 -47.11
CA LEU A 5 -8.96 -4.70 -46.27
C LEU A 5 -9.87 -5.60 -45.41
N ILE A 6 -10.34 -6.71 -45.98
CA ILE A 6 -11.15 -7.70 -45.26
C ILE A 6 -10.34 -8.37 -44.14
N ILE A 7 -9.11 -8.78 -44.42
CA ILE A 7 -8.22 -9.37 -43.41
C ILE A 7 -7.89 -8.36 -42.31
N LEU A 8 -7.60 -7.10 -42.67
CA LEU A 8 -7.32 -6.04 -41.71
C LEU A 8 -8.54 -5.76 -40.82
N GLY A 9 -9.74 -5.75 -41.42
CA GLY A 9 -11.00 -5.56 -40.70
C GLY A 9 -11.30 -6.69 -39.72
N LEU A 10 -11.16 -7.95 -40.15
CA LEU A 10 -11.35 -9.11 -39.29
C LEU A 10 -10.31 -9.16 -38.16
N SER A 11 -9.04 -8.87 -38.48
CA SER A 11 -7.97 -8.79 -37.48
C SER A 11 -8.21 -7.68 -36.47
N GLY A 12 -8.66 -6.50 -36.92
CA GLY A 12 -8.98 -5.38 -36.04
C GLY A 12 -10.17 -5.68 -35.13
N LEU A 13 -11.24 -6.25 -35.68
CA LEU A 13 -12.41 -6.67 -34.91
C LEU A 13 -12.02 -7.72 -33.85
N GLY A 14 -11.23 -8.72 -34.24
CA GLY A 14 -10.73 -9.75 -33.33
C GLY A 14 -9.90 -9.16 -32.18
N ALA A 15 -9.01 -8.20 -32.48
CA ALA A 15 -8.21 -7.53 -31.46
C ALA A 15 -9.06 -6.77 -30.43
N VAL A 16 -10.13 -6.09 -30.88
CA VAL A 16 -11.06 -5.38 -29.98
C VAL A 16 -11.81 -6.36 -29.07
N VAL A 17 -12.28 -7.48 -29.61
CA VAL A 17 -12.96 -8.53 -28.83
C VAL A 17 -12.04 -9.12 -27.77
N VAL A 18 -10.79 -9.45 -28.11
CA VAL A 18 -9.83 -9.98 -27.15
C VAL A 18 -9.48 -8.94 -26.08
N SER A 19 -9.25 -7.68 -26.47
CA SER A 19 -8.93 -6.58 -25.55
C SER A 19 -10.04 -6.36 -24.52
N THR A 20 -11.29 -6.28 -24.97
CA THR A 20 -12.46 -6.11 -24.10
C THR A 20 -12.68 -7.32 -23.18
N TYR A 21 -12.48 -8.54 -23.68
CA TYR A 21 -12.55 -9.75 -22.85
C TYR A 21 -11.49 -9.74 -21.73
N VAL A 22 -10.23 -9.49 -22.05
CA VAL A 22 -9.16 -9.44 -21.05
C VAL A 22 -9.42 -8.32 -20.04
N PHE A 23 -9.85 -7.14 -20.49
CA PHE A 23 -10.19 -6.03 -19.60
C PHE A 23 -11.33 -6.36 -18.64
N THR A 24 -12.40 -7.01 -19.13
CA THR A 24 -13.54 -7.39 -18.28
C THR A 24 -13.19 -8.51 -17.29
N VAL A 25 -12.39 -9.49 -17.70
CA VAL A 25 -11.87 -10.54 -16.80
C VAL A 25 -10.95 -9.93 -15.75
N ALA A 26 -10.00 -9.10 -16.16
CA ALA A 26 -9.09 -8.41 -15.25
C ALA A 26 -9.86 -7.53 -14.26
N ALA A 27 -10.85 -6.76 -14.71
CA ALA A 27 -11.69 -5.95 -13.83
C ALA A 27 -12.45 -6.80 -12.80
N ARG A 28 -12.99 -7.97 -13.20
CA ARG A 28 -13.63 -8.91 -12.26
C ARG A 28 -12.65 -9.49 -11.25
N THR A 29 -11.44 -9.85 -11.68
CA THR A 29 -10.39 -10.40 -10.82
C THR A 29 -9.82 -9.35 -9.87
N TYR A 30 -9.48 -8.15 -10.34
CA TYR A 30 -8.97 -7.05 -9.50
C TYR A 30 -9.93 -6.67 -8.38
N VAL A 31 -11.24 -6.61 -8.65
CA VAL A 31 -12.26 -6.32 -7.61
C VAL A 31 -12.39 -7.47 -6.59
N SER A 32 -12.03 -8.70 -6.97
CA SER A 32 -12.11 -9.87 -6.10
C SER A 32 -10.82 -10.13 -5.30
N ASP A 33 -9.67 -9.77 -5.87
CA ASP A 33 -8.35 -10.01 -5.27
C ASP A 33 -7.99 -9.05 -4.15
N ASP A 34 -8.57 -7.84 -4.13
CA ASP A 34 -8.40 -6.89 -3.00
C ASP A 34 -8.89 -7.49 -1.67
N HIS A 35 -9.91 -8.35 -1.71
CA HIS A 35 -10.42 -9.03 -0.51
C HIS A 35 -9.64 -10.31 -0.16
N GLU A 36 -9.19 -11.08 -1.15
CA GLU A 36 -8.47 -12.34 -0.93
C GLU A 36 -7.01 -12.12 -0.53
N GLN A 37 -6.30 -11.12 -1.08
CA GLN A 37 -4.92 -10.82 -0.68
C GLN A 37 -4.82 -10.27 0.75
N LEU A 38 -5.80 -9.46 1.18
CA LEU A 38 -5.94 -9.01 2.58
C LEU A 38 -6.24 -10.17 3.53
N ARG A 39 -7.08 -11.14 3.13
CA ARG A 39 -7.37 -12.34 3.93
C ARG A 39 -6.17 -13.30 4.02
N ARG A 40 -5.48 -13.57 2.91
CA ARG A 40 -4.32 -14.47 2.87
C ARG A 40 -3.10 -13.87 3.57
N SER A 41 -2.86 -12.57 3.46
CA SER A 41 -1.79 -11.88 4.21
C SER A 41 -2.05 -11.80 5.72
N SER A 42 -3.29 -11.98 6.15
CA SER A 42 -3.67 -11.96 7.57
C SER A 42 -3.66 -13.36 8.20
N ALA A 43 -3.85 -14.41 7.40
CA ALA A 43 -3.90 -15.80 7.87
C ALA A 43 -2.51 -16.44 8.08
N ASP A 44 -1.46 -15.94 7.40
CA ASP A 44 -0.08 -16.48 7.50
C ASP A 44 0.84 -15.66 8.42
N LYS A 45 0.29 -14.64 9.10
CA LYS A 45 1.01 -14.01 10.21
C LYS A 45 0.83 -14.89 11.43
N GLN A 46 1.77 -15.82 11.64
CA GLN A 46 2.11 -16.26 12.99
C GLN A 46 2.05 -15.04 13.93
N PRO A 47 1.49 -15.16 15.15
CA PRO A 47 1.55 -14.08 16.12
C PRO A 47 3.04 -13.83 16.40
N ARG A 48 3.61 -12.87 15.67
CA ARG A 48 4.95 -12.36 15.96
C ARG A 48 4.82 -11.81 17.36
N GLU A 49 5.46 -12.50 18.30
CA GLU A 49 5.64 -12.03 19.66
C GLU A 49 6.02 -10.57 19.57
N GLN A 50 5.14 -9.71 20.08
CA GLN A 50 5.37 -8.28 20.04
C GLN A 50 6.51 -8.00 20.99
N VAL A 51 7.75 -8.10 20.49
CA VAL A 51 8.93 -7.81 21.29
C VAL A 51 8.82 -6.37 21.75
N ALA A 52 8.74 -6.21 23.07
CA ALA A 52 8.76 -4.91 23.71
C ALA A 52 9.98 -4.15 23.19
N ARG A 53 9.73 -3.00 22.56
CA ARG A 53 10.80 -2.23 21.94
C ARG A 53 11.70 -1.71 23.05
N LYS A 54 13.01 -1.94 22.96
CA LYS A 54 13.96 -1.38 23.94
C LYS A 54 13.81 0.16 23.94
N PRO A 55 13.74 0.82 25.10
CA PRO A 55 13.53 2.26 25.18
C PRO A 55 14.64 3.09 24.50
N GLY A 56 15.84 2.52 24.34
CA GLY A 56 16.95 3.12 23.59
C GLY A 56 16.81 3.07 22.06
N ASP A 57 15.91 2.24 21.51
CA ASP A 57 15.76 2.02 20.06
C ASP A 57 15.09 3.21 19.33
N ARG A 58 14.54 4.19 20.07
CA ARG A 58 13.86 5.33 19.42
C ARG A 58 14.19 6.71 19.95
N ARG A 59 14.91 6.85 21.06
CA ARG A 59 15.15 8.17 21.65
C ARG A 59 16.49 8.10 22.37
N SER A 60 17.46 8.92 21.95
CA SER A 60 18.39 9.44 22.95
C SER A 60 17.49 10.04 24.02
N GLY A 61 17.40 9.47 25.22
CA GLY A 61 16.53 9.91 26.31
C GLY A 61 16.87 11.30 26.85
N ARG A 62 17.49 12.14 26.02
CA ARG A 62 17.78 13.54 26.29
C ARG A 62 16.43 14.25 26.42
N PRO A 63 16.15 14.86 27.57
CA PRO A 63 15.01 15.74 27.69
C PRO A 63 15.20 16.86 26.67
N VAL A 64 14.18 17.07 25.84
CA VAL A 64 14.18 18.13 24.84
C VAL A 64 13.15 19.15 25.28
N THR A 65 13.62 20.37 25.54
CA THR A 65 12.76 21.50 25.89
C THR A 65 12.29 22.19 24.62
N PHE A 66 11.00 22.45 24.52
CA PHE A 66 10.40 23.24 23.45
C PHE A 66 10.24 24.71 23.90
N PRO A 67 10.33 25.70 23.00
CA PRO A 67 10.54 25.57 21.56
C PRO A 67 11.99 25.21 21.20
N LEU A 68 12.17 24.49 20.09
CA LEU A 68 13.49 24.12 19.60
C LEU A 68 13.60 24.36 18.09
N THR A 69 14.82 24.61 17.62
CA THR A 69 15.11 24.79 16.20
C THR A 69 15.91 23.59 15.70
N VAL A 70 15.38 22.85 14.72
CA VAL A 70 16.07 21.73 14.05
C VAL A 70 16.01 21.99 12.55
N ASN A 71 17.17 21.95 11.88
CA ASN A 71 17.28 22.18 10.43
C ASN A 71 16.57 23.48 9.98
N SER A 72 16.75 24.56 10.74
CA SER A 72 16.12 25.87 10.50
C SER A 72 14.58 25.88 10.58
N ILE A 73 13.96 24.82 11.10
CA ILE A 73 12.52 24.74 11.35
C ILE A 73 12.28 24.96 12.85
N LEU A 74 11.44 25.93 13.18
CA LEU A 74 10.97 26.17 14.54
C LEU A 74 9.90 25.14 14.91
N ILE A 75 10.21 24.31 15.90
CA ILE A 75 9.26 23.38 16.50
C ILE A 75 8.82 23.97 17.83
N ALA A 76 7.61 24.53 17.86
CA ALA A 76 7.09 25.24 19.02
C ALA A 76 6.63 24.33 20.17
N ASN A 77 6.10 23.14 19.85
CA ASN A 77 5.52 22.21 20.81
C ASN A 77 5.84 20.76 20.43
N ASP A 78 5.86 19.87 21.42
CA ASP A 78 5.94 18.43 21.14
C ASP A 78 4.65 17.96 20.45
N ARG A 79 4.79 17.27 19.30
CA ARG A 79 3.66 16.67 18.58
C ARG A 79 3.31 15.27 19.08
N ARG A 80 4.09 14.72 20.03
CA ARG A 80 3.91 13.38 20.59
C ARG A 80 2.90 13.41 21.73
N ILE A 81 1.62 13.58 21.39
CA ILE A 81 0.52 13.59 22.36
C ILE A 81 0.11 12.14 22.75
N LEU A 82 0.40 11.16 21.89
CA LEU A 82 -0.05 9.78 22.09
C LEU A 82 1.04 8.90 22.71
N PRO A 83 0.70 8.05 23.70
CA PRO A 83 1.58 6.98 24.17
C PRO A 83 1.94 6.03 23.00
N ASP A 84 3.03 5.29 23.16
CA ASP A 84 3.45 4.33 22.13
C ASP A 84 2.30 3.38 21.82
N ARG A 85 1.92 3.26 20.54
CA ARG A 85 0.80 2.40 20.09
C ARG A 85 1.03 0.92 20.40
N ARG A 86 2.23 0.53 20.83
CA ARG A 86 2.60 -0.81 21.30
C ARG A 86 2.38 -1.04 22.79
N MET A 87 2.05 -0.01 23.57
CA MET A 87 1.73 -0.12 25.00
C MET A 87 0.23 -0.33 25.25
N THR A 88 -0.61 -0.20 24.23
CA THR A 88 -2.04 -0.50 24.30
C THR A 88 -2.28 -1.93 23.80
N ASN A 89 -1.98 -2.91 24.65
CA ASN A 89 -2.56 -4.25 24.57
C ASN A 89 -2.54 -4.90 25.95
#